data_AF-X1RC95-F1
#
_entry.id   AF-X1RC95-F1
#
_cell.length_a   1.000
_cell.length_b   1.000
_cell.length_c   1.000
_cell.angle_alpha   90.00
_cell.angle_beta   90.00
_cell.angle_gamma   90.00
#
_symmetry.space_group_name_H-M   'P 1'
#
loop_
_entity.id
_entity.type
_entity.pdbx_description
1 polymer ?
#
loop_
_entity_poly.entity_id
_entity_poly.type
_entity_poly.pdbx_seq_one_letter_code
_entity_poly.pdbx_strand_id
1 'polypeptide(L)'
;MSKAFGVVGGYVAGSKSLIEYLRQMARPFLFSSAVTPPDVAACIAAVKVLEASDELVKQLWENTRYFKERMKSLGFDVGHSETPITPVMLGDEKLARAFSGRAFEEKVFAQAI
;
A
#
# COMPACT_ATOMS: atom_id res chain seq x y z
N MET A 1 5.96 2.76 -6.73
CA MET A 1 5.58 4.15 -6.45
C MET A 1 4.07 4.34 -6.17
N SER A 2 3.22 3.34 -6.40
CA SER A 2 1.75 3.50 -6.29
C SER A 2 1.08 3.26 -4.95
N LYS A 3 1.86 3.11 -3.86
CA LYS A 3 1.32 2.87 -2.52
C LYS A 3 1.76 3.99 -1.56
N ALA A 4 2.73 3.72 -0.69
CA ALA A 4 3.21 4.69 0.29
C ALA A 4 3.67 6.02 -0.32
N PHE A 5 4.19 6.01 -1.55
CA PHE A 5 4.60 7.22 -2.26
C PHE A 5 3.44 8.01 -2.89
N GLY A 6 2.25 7.41 -3.04
CA GLY A 6 1.04 8.11 -3.50
C GLY A 6 1.00 8.52 -4.99
N VAL A 7 1.82 7.92 -5.86
CA VAL A 7 1.89 8.27 -7.30
C VAL A 7 1.64 7.02 -8.16
N VAL A 8 2.27 6.90 -9.32
CA VAL A 8 2.25 5.72 -10.20
C VAL A 8 3.67 5.35 -10.60
N GLY A 9 3.88 4.08 -10.94
CA GLY A 9 5.16 3.57 -11.44
C GLY A 9 5.85 2.57 -10.52
N GLY A 10 6.97 2.04 -10.99
CA GLY A 10 7.84 1.07 -10.32
C GLY A 10 9.30 1.39 -10.58
N TYR A 11 10.19 0.90 -9.72
CA TYR A 11 11.63 1.07 -9.88
C TYR A 11 12.36 -0.20 -9.43
N VAL A 12 13.59 -0.35 -9.90
CA VAL A 12 14.56 -1.32 -9.41
C VAL A 12 15.78 -0.54 -8.96
N ALA A 13 16.30 -0.84 -7.78
CA ALA A 13 17.55 -0.30 -7.26
C ALA A 13 18.57 -1.43 -7.08
N GLY A 14 19.84 -1.16 -7.37
CA GLY A 14 20.90 -2.15 -7.29
C GLY A 14 22.23 -1.59 -7.80
N SER A 15 23.20 -2.47 -8.03
CA SER A 15 24.51 -2.07 -8.56
C SER A 15 24.39 -1.44 -9.95
N LYS A 16 25.37 -0.61 -10.32
CA LYS A 16 25.43 -0.01 -11.65
C LYS A 16 25.37 -1.07 -12.76
N SER A 17 26.12 -2.16 -12.62
CA SER A 17 26.14 -3.26 -13.60
C SER A 17 24.78 -3.92 -13.78
N LEU A 18 24.04 -4.14 -12.68
CA LEU A 18 22.68 -4.67 -12.74
C LEU A 18 21.74 -3.70 -13.46
N ILE A 19 21.78 -2.42 -13.11
CA ILE A 19 20.91 -1.42 -13.73
C ILE A 19 21.22 -1.27 -15.22
N GLU A 20 22.50 -1.25 -15.63
CA GLU A 20 22.85 -1.19 -17.05
C GLU A 20 22.42 -2.44 -17.81
N TYR A 21 22.56 -3.62 -17.22
CA TYR A 21 22.04 -4.85 -17.80
C TYR A 21 20.51 -4.79 -17.98
N LEU A 22 19.76 -4.38 -16.96
CA LEU A 22 18.30 -4.27 -17.04
C LEU A 22 17.84 -3.24 -18.07
N ARG A 23 18.56 -2.13 -18.24
CA ARG A 23 18.24 -1.14 -19.28
C ARG A 23 18.36 -1.71 -20.70
N GLN A 24 19.19 -2.73 -20.91
CA GLN A 24 19.39 -3.37 -22.21
C GLN A 24 18.56 -4.65 -22.40
N MET A 25 18.13 -5.30 -21.31
CA MET A 25 17.51 -6.63 -21.37
C MET A 25 16.04 -6.66 -20.93
N ALA A 26 15.60 -5.70 -20.10
CA ALA A 26 14.23 -5.70 -19.59
C ALA A 26 13.26 -5.20 -20.67
N ARG A 27 12.57 -6.14 -21.32
CA ARG A 27 11.54 -5.83 -22.33
C ARG A 27 10.49 -4.79 -21.85
N PRO A 28 9.95 -4.86 -20.61
CA PRO A 28 9.00 -3.85 -20.15
C PRO A 28 9.58 -2.44 -20.04
N PHE A 29 10.91 -2.30 -19.89
CA PHE A 29 11.58 -1.01 -19.87
C PHE A 29 11.86 -0.50 -21.29
N LEU A 30 12.28 -1.39 -22.20
CA LEU A 30 12.63 -1.03 -23.58
C LEU A 30 11.42 -0.72 -24.48
N PHE A 31 10.31 -1.42 -24.26
CA PHE A 31 9.14 -1.39 -25.15
C PHE A 31 7.92 -0.72 -24.49
N SER A 32 8.16 0.21 -23.56
CA SER A 32 7.12 0.99 -22.90
C SER A 32 7.46 2.48 -22.92
N SER A 33 6.43 3.31 -22.85
CA SER A 33 6.62 4.76 -22.74
C SER A 33 7.16 5.13 -21.36
N ALA A 34 7.99 6.17 -21.32
CA ALA A 34 8.47 6.71 -20.06
C ALA A 34 7.31 7.25 -19.20
N VAL A 35 7.50 7.23 -17.88
CA VAL A 35 6.59 7.85 -16.91
C VAL A 35 6.55 9.36 -17.15
N THR A 36 5.40 10.00 -16.93
CA THR A 36 5.23 11.41 -17.24
C THR A 36 6.11 12.30 -16.34
N PRO A 37 6.62 13.46 -16.80
CA PRO A 37 7.43 14.34 -15.98
C PRO A 37 6.77 14.77 -14.64
N PRO A 38 5.45 15.10 -14.59
CA PRO A 38 4.78 15.39 -13.33
C PRO A 38 4.80 14.21 -12.34
N ASP A 39 4.56 12.99 -12.81
CA ASP A 39 4.58 11.79 -11.97
C ASP A 39 5.99 11.54 -11.40
N VAL A 40 7.04 11.74 -12.20
CA VAL A 40 8.43 11.62 -11.74
C VAL A 40 8.76 12.67 -10.69
N ALA A 41 8.34 13.92 -10.89
CA ALA A 41 8.55 15.00 -9.92
C ALA A 41 7.84 14.72 -8.59
N ALA A 42 6.59 14.26 -8.64
CA ALA A 42 5.83 13.87 -7.45
C ALA A 42 6.47 12.68 -6.73
N CYS A 43 6.99 11.69 -7.46
CA CYS A 43 7.74 10.57 -6.89
C CYS A 43 8.99 11.04 -6.14
N ILE A 44 9.77 11.95 -6.72
CA ILE A 44 10.97 12.52 -6.08
C ILE A 44 10.59 13.29 -4.81
N ALA A 45 9.50 14.08 -4.86
CA ALA A 45 9.01 14.81 -3.69
C ALA A 45 8.57 13.85 -2.57
N ALA A 46 7.85 12.78 -2.89
CA ALA A 46 7.42 11.77 -1.92
C ALA A 46 8.61 11.09 -1.22
N VAL A 47 9.68 10.76 -1.96
CA VAL A 47 10.92 10.23 -1.38
C VAL A 47 11.52 11.24 -0.39
N LYS A 48 11.67 12.50 -0.79
CA LYS A 48 12.22 13.55 0.09
C LYS A 48 11.43 13.73 1.39
N VAL A 49 10.10 13.68 1.32
CA VAL A 49 9.23 13.77 2.50
C VAL A 49 9.49 12.60 3.44
N LEU A 50 9.57 11.37 2.91
CA LEU A 50 9.80 10.16 3.70
C LEU A 50 11.24 10.08 4.27
N GLU A 51 12.22 10.70 3.61
CA GLU A 51 13.59 10.79 4.11
C GLU A 51 13.75 11.86 5.20
N ALA A 52 12.92 12.91 5.18
CA ALA A 52 13.05 14.04 6.09
C ALA A 52 12.51 13.77 7.50
N SER A 53 11.53 12.87 7.66
CA SER A 53 10.89 12.57 8.94
C SER A 53 10.25 11.18 8.96
N ASP A 54 10.26 10.53 10.13
CA ASP A 54 9.59 9.26 10.39
C ASP A 54 8.20 9.42 11.06
N GLU A 55 7.74 10.67 11.25
CA GLU A 55 6.49 11.00 11.95
C GLU A 55 5.27 10.29 11.35
N LEU A 56 5.12 10.34 10.02
CA LEU A 56 4.01 9.67 9.32
C LEU A 56 4.03 8.15 9.52
N VAL A 57 5.22 7.55 9.61
CA VAL A 57 5.39 6.11 9.83
C VAL A 57 5.05 5.76 11.28
N LYS A 58 5.47 6.57 12.25
CA LYS A 58 5.09 6.39 13.67
C LYS A 58 3.58 6.48 13.85
N GLN A 59 2.96 7.51 13.28
CA GLN A 59 1.50 7.69 13.32
C GLN A 59 0.77 6.50 12.67
N LEU A 60 1.25 5.98 11.53
CA LEU A 60 0.69 4.78 10.90
C LEU A 60 0.69 3.59 11.87
N TRP A 61 1.79 3.38 12.59
CA TRP A 61 1.91 2.27 13.54
C TRP A 61 1.05 2.47 14.79
N GLU A 62 0.93 3.69 15.30
CA GLU A 62 0.02 4.01 16.41
C GLU A 62 -1.44 3.73 16.03
N ASN A 63 -1.87 4.22 14.87
CA ASN A 63 -3.21 3.95 14.34
C ASN A 63 -3.45 2.46 14.10
N THR A 64 -2.44 1.74 13.59
CA THR A 64 -2.49 0.29 13.36
C THR A 64 -2.75 -0.46 14.68
N ARG A 65 -1.98 -0.15 15.74
CA ARG A 65 -2.13 -0.79 17.05
C ARG A 65 -3.52 -0.52 17.63
N TYR A 66 -3.92 0.76 17.64
CA TYR A 66 -5.24 1.16 18.11
C TYR A 66 -6.35 0.41 17.39
N PHE A 67 -6.35 0.39 16.05
CA PHE A 67 -7.40 -0.26 15.28
C PHE A 67 -7.44 -1.77 15.54
N LYS A 68 -6.29 -2.46 15.52
CA LYS A 68 -6.22 -3.90 15.77
C LYS A 68 -6.71 -4.29 17.16
N GLU A 69 -6.31 -3.53 18.19
CA GLU A 69 -6.76 -3.76 19.56
C GLU A 69 -8.27 -3.61 19.69
N ARG A 70 -8.85 -2.55 19.10
CA ARG A 70 -10.29 -2.32 19.12
C ARG A 70 -11.06 -3.41 18.39
N MET A 71 -10.62 -3.79 17.18
CA MET A 71 -11.28 -4.85 16.41
C MET A 71 -11.25 -6.19 17.14
N LYS A 72 -10.12 -6.57 17.74
CA LYS A 72 -10.02 -7.77 18.58
C LYS A 72 -10.94 -7.71 19.80
N SER A 73 -11.00 -6.56 20.48
CA SER A 73 -11.87 -6.38 21.65
C SER A 73 -13.36 -6.49 21.32
N LEU A 74 -13.74 -6.19 20.07
CA LEU A 74 -15.10 -6.35 19.55
C LEU A 74 -15.39 -7.79 19.07
N GLY A 75 -14.42 -8.69 19.14
CA GLY A 75 -14.57 -10.09 18.75
C GLY A 75 -14.32 -10.39 17.27
N PHE A 76 -13.80 -9.44 16.50
CA PHE A 76 -13.40 -9.71 15.12
C PHE A 76 -12.10 -10.51 15.05
N ASP A 77 -12.06 -11.49 14.15
CA ASP A 77 -10.82 -12.16 13.77
C ASP A 77 -10.04 -11.27 12.80
N VAL A 78 -8.90 -10.75 13.26
CA VAL A 78 -7.98 -9.94 12.45
C VAL A 78 -6.72 -10.69 12.03
N GLY A 79 -6.74 -12.03 12.15
CA GLY A 79 -5.62 -12.91 11.92
C GLY A 79 -4.38 -12.59 12.75
N HIS A 80 -3.22 -13.00 12.24
CA HIS A 80 -1.91 -12.80 12.87
C HIS A 80 -1.08 -11.70 12.19
N SER A 81 -1.73 -10.67 11.65
CA SER A 81 -1.00 -9.62 10.94
C SER A 81 -0.05 -8.84 11.87
N GLU A 82 1.22 -8.78 11.49
CA GLU A 82 2.26 -7.95 12.12
C GLU A 82 2.54 -6.65 11.34
N THR A 83 1.74 -6.37 10.28
CA THR A 83 1.92 -5.20 9.40
C THR A 83 0.81 -4.16 9.59
N PRO A 84 0.91 -2.95 9.03
CA PRO A 84 -0.21 -1.98 9.04
C PRO A 84 -1.51 -2.46 8.38
N ILE A 85 -1.47 -3.53 7.58
CA ILE A 85 -2.65 -4.13 6.98
C ILE A 85 -3.40 -4.94 8.05
N THR A 86 -4.67 -4.62 8.28
CA THR A 86 -5.53 -5.34 9.24
C THR A 86 -6.67 -6.03 8.51
N PRO A 87 -6.55 -7.33 8.21
CA PRO A 87 -7.65 -8.08 7.62
C PRO A 87 -8.78 -8.26 8.64
N VAL A 88 -10.00 -8.47 8.17
CA VAL A 88 -11.14 -8.91 8.99
C VAL A 88 -11.67 -10.20 8.36
N MET A 89 -11.41 -11.33 9.02
CA MET A 89 -11.66 -12.65 8.48
C MET A 89 -13.12 -13.03 8.70
N LEU A 90 -13.88 -13.17 7.61
CA LEU A 90 -15.30 -13.54 7.63
C LEU A 90 -15.55 -14.99 7.17
N GLY A 91 -14.59 -15.61 6.48
CA GLY A 91 -14.60 -17.04 6.14
C GLY A 91 -15.56 -17.45 5.01
N ASP A 92 -16.50 -16.60 4.61
CA ASP A 92 -17.45 -16.84 3.52
C ASP A 92 -17.55 -15.64 2.57
N GLU A 93 -17.56 -15.92 1.26
CA GLU A 93 -17.58 -14.90 0.21
C GLU A 93 -18.85 -14.05 0.22
N LYS A 94 -20.02 -14.70 0.36
CA LYS A 94 -21.32 -13.99 0.36
C LYS A 94 -21.44 -13.11 1.60
N LEU A 95 -21.01 -13.62 2.74
CA LEU A 95 -20.94 -12.88 3.99
C LEU A 95 -20.02 -11.67 3.86
N ALA A 96 -18.82 -11.84 3.29
CA ALA A 96 -17.88 -10.74 3.10
C ALA A 96 -18.44 -9.63 2.20
N ARG A 97 -19.10 -10.02 1.11
CA ARG A 97 -19.75 -9.06 0.20
C ARG A 97 -20.91 -8.31 0.87
N ALA A 98 -21.76 -9.02 1.61
CA ALA A 98 -22.86 -8.41 2.35
C ALA A 98 -22.34 -7.48 3.46
N PHE A 99 -21.29 -7.89 4.17
CA PHE A 99 -20.64 -7.09 5.21
C PHE A 99 -20.06 -5.78 4.64
N SER A 100 -19.33 -5.87 3.52
CA SER A 100 -18.78 -4.71 2.79
C SER A 100 -19.88 -3.75 2.35
N GLY A 101 -21.01 -4.26 1.83
CA GLY A 101 -22.18 -3.45 1.46
C GLY A 101 -22.76 -2.68 2.65
N ARG A 102 -23.02 -3.36 3.77
CA ARG A 102 -23.54 -2.69 4.99
C ARG A 102 -22.55 -1.70 5.59
N ALA A 103 -21.25 -2.02 5.60
CA ALA A 103 -20.23 -1.10 6.07
C ALA A 103 -20.26 0.20 5.24
N PHE A 104 -20.47 0.08 3.93
CA PHE A 104 -20.58 1.23 3.04
C PHE A 104 -21.85 2.06 3.30
N GLU A 105 -22.98 1.42 3.60
CA GLU A 105 -24.21 2.10 4.06
C GLU A 105 -23.96 2.91 5.35
N GLU A 106 -23.13 2.38 6.25
CA GLU A 106 -22.63 3.05 7.46
C GLU A 106 -21.47 4.03 7.20
N LYS A 107 -21.22 4.40 5.93
CA LYS A 107 -20.19 5.35 5.47
C LYS A 107 -18.74 4.89 5.72
N VAL A 108 -18.52 3.58 5.84
CA VAL A 108 -17.20 2.96 5.93
C VAL A 108 -16.90 2.18 4.65
N PHE A 109 -15.95 2.67 3.85
CA PHE A 109 -15.52 1.96 2.65
C PHE A 109 -14.46 0.90 2.96
N ALA A 110 -14.84 -0.37 2.89
CA ALA A 110 -13.94 -1.51 2.98
C ALA A 110 -14.36 -2.58 1.96
N GLN A 111 -13.49 -2.88 1.01
CA GLN A 111 -13.79 -3.82 -0.08
C GLN A 111 -13.59 -5.27 0.38
N ALA A 112 -14.53 -6.15 0.04
CA ALA A 112 -14.32 -7.60 0.16
C ALA A 112 -13.27 -8.07 -0.86
N ILE A 113 -12.27 -8.81 -0.39
CA ILE A 113 -11.15 -9.35 -1.18
C ILE A 113 -11.19 -10.87 -1.12
#